data_AF-A0A8K0L021-F1
#
_entry.id   AF-A0A8K0L021-F1
#
_cell.length_a   1.000
_cell.length_b   1.000
_cell.length_c   1.000
_cell.angle_alpha   90.00
_cell.angle_beta   90.00
_cell.angle_gamma   90.00
#
_symmetry.space_group_name_H-M   'P 1'
#
loop_
_entity.id
_entity.type
_entity.pdbx_description
1 polymer ?
#
loop_
_entity_poly.entity_id
_entity_poly.type
_entity_poly.pdbx_seq_one_letter_code
_entity_poly.pdbx_strand_id
1 'polypeptide(L)'
;MAPSTKTARPATTKSGKGKPQKSTKKYIINASQPTNDKIFDPSAFATFLQQRIKVEGRTGNLGDNISVTDLKDGRIEVVSHLEFSGRYLKYLTKKFLKKQQLRDWLRVVSTSKGVYELRFYNVVGEGEEEDDE
;
A
#
# COMPACT_ATOMS: atom_id res chain seq x y z
N MET A 1 67.13 -15.45 -32.95
CA MET A 1 66.05 -16.22 -33.60
C MET A 1 65.23 -16.89 -32.51
N ALA A 2 64.11 -16.26 -32.11
CA ALA A 2 62.91 -16.81 -31.44
C ALA A 2 62.04 -15.60 -30.99
N PRO A 3 60.75 -15.49 -31.36
CA PRO A 3 59.99 -14.22 -31.33
C PRO A 3 58.84 -14.14 -30.28
N SER A 4 58.45 -12.88 -29.96
CA SER A 4 57.10 -12.35 -29.65
C SER A 4 56.25 -13.01 -28.55
N THR A 5 55.71 -12.30 -27.55
CA THR A 5 54.48 -11.50 -27.72
C THR A 5 54.13 -10.69 -26.46
N LYS A 6 53.53 -9.52 -26.68
CA LYS A 6 53.01 -8.56 -25.71
C LYS A 6 51.76 -9.11 -25.00
N THR A 7 51.64 -8.93 -23.68
CA THR A 7 50.35 -9.07 -22.98
C THR A 7 49.98 -7.75 -22.33
N ALA A 8 49.14 -7.00 -23.04
CA ALA A 8 48.44 -5.84 -22.51
C ALA A 8 47.42 -6.30 -21.44
N ARG A 9 47.44 -5.65 -20.28
CA ARG A 9 46.42 -5.82 -19.24
C ARG A 9 45.06 -5.37 -19.79
N PRO A 10 43.98 -6.15 -19.62
CA PRO A 10 42.67 -5.71 -20.07
C PRO A 10 42.17 -4.59 -19.17
N ALA A 11 41.83 -3.46 -19.78
CA ALA A 11 41.00 -2.42 -19.19
C ALA A 11 39.63 -3.03 -18.83
N THR A 12 39.23 -2.89 -17.57
CA THR A 12 37.88 -3.21 -17.11
C THR A 12 36.88 -2.24 -17.71
N THR A 13 36.32 -2.61 -18.86
CA THR A 13 35.10 -2.01 -19.41
C THR A 13 33.86 -2.74 -18.90
N LYS A 14 33.02 -1.96 -18.19
CA LYS A 14 31.55 -2.03 -18.13
C LYS A 14 30.89 -3.30 -17.54
N SER A 15 30.22 -3.08 -16.42
CA SER A 15 28.94 -3.73 -16.11
C SER A 15 28.05 -2.66 -15.50
N GLY A 16 27.33 -1.91 -16.32
CA GLY A 16 25.93 -2.26 -16.53
C GLY A 16 25.11 -1.62 -15.41
N LYS A 17 24.69 -0.37 -15.63
CA LYS A 17 23.66 0.31 -14.83
C LYS A 17 22.40 -0.56 -14.96
N GLY A 18 22.25 -1.51 -14.04
CA GLY A 18 21.13 -2.44 -14.03
C GLY A 18 19.86 -1.60 -14.06
N LYS A 19 18.99 -1.87 -15.05
CA LYS A 19 17.61 -1.41 -15.00
C LYS A 19 17.13 -1.67 -13.57
N PRO A 20 16.56 -0.68 -12.85
CA PRO A 20 16.06 -0.92 -11.51
C PRO A 20 15.12 -2.11 -11.61
N GLN A 21 15.48 -3.20 -10.92
CA GLN A 21 14.65 -4.37 -10.79
C GLN A 21 13.31 -3.86 -10.28
N LYS A 22 12.26 -3.97 -11.10
CA LYS A 22 10.89 -3.58 -10.74
C LYS A 22 10.50 -4.43 -9.53
N SER A 23 10.69 -3.88 -8.33
CA SER A 23 10.38 -4.59 -7.09
C SER A 23 8.87 -4.65 -6.97
N THR A 24 8.29 -5.80 -7.28
CA THR A 24 6.87 -6.03 -7.09
C THR A 24 6.59 -6.14 -5.60
N LYS A 25 5.89 -5.15 -5.05
CA LYS A 25 5.41 -5.14 -3.67
C LYS A 25 3.91 -5.35 -3.67
N LYS A 26 3.44 -6.22 -2.77
CA LYS A 26 2.03 -6.53 -2.58
C LYS A 26 1.58 -6.02 -1.24
N TYR A 27 0.45 -5.33 -1.24
CA TYR A 27 -0.19 -4.80 -0.05
C TYR A 27 -1.62 -5.29 0.02
N ILE A 28 -2.05 -5.66 1.21
CA ILE A 28 -3.40 -6.18 1.45
C ILE A 28 -4.04 -5.33 2.55
N ILE A 29 -5.27 -4.89 2.33
CA ILE A 29 -6.12 -4.26 3.33
C ILE A 29 -7.28 -5.21 3.60
N ASN A 30 -7.35 -5.70 4.84
CA ASN A 30 -8.47 -6.48 5.32
C ASN A 30 -9.53 -5.54 5.94
N ALA A 31 -10.69 -5.48 5.31
CA ALA A 31 -11.87 -4.75 5.75
C ALA A 31 -13.08 -5.69 5.92
N SER A 32 -12.87 -7.00 6.07
CA SER A 32 -13.96 -7.98 6.13
C SER A 32 -15.00 -7.69 7.22
N GLN A 33 -14.57 -7.33 8.43
CA GLN A 33 -15.47 -6.99 9.53
C GLN A 33 -16.38 -5.79 9.21
N PRO A 34 -15.84 -4.60 8.89
CA PRO A 34 -16.69 -3.45 8.57
C PRO A 34 -17.48 -3.60 7.26
N THR A 35 -17.03 -4.43 6.32
CA THR A 35 -17.81 -4.74 5.11
C THR A 35 -19.04 -5.60 5.44
N ASN A 36 -18.90 -6.60 6.32
CA ASN A 36 -20.03 -7.45 6.75
C ASN A 36 -21.09 -6.65 7.50
N ASP A 37 -20.67 -5.69 8.32
CA ASP A 37 -21.57 -4.77 9.05
C ASP A 37 -22.15 -3.67 8.14
N LYS A 38 -21.86 -3.69 6.83
CA LYS A 38 -22.32 -2.75 5.80
C LYS A 38 -21.95 -1.28 6.04
N ILE A 39 -20.99 -1.01 6.92
CA ILE A 39 -20.48 0.33 7.19
C ILE A 39 -19.34 0.75 6.25
N PHE A 40 -18.70 -0.21 5.59
CA PHE A 40 -17.60 0.05 4.65
C PHE A 40 -17.89 -0.58 3.29
N ASP A 41 -17.77 0.22 2.23
CA ASP A 41 -17.92 -0.25 0.85
C ASP A 41 -16.53 -0.48 0.20
N PRO A 42 -16.13 -1.74 -0.07
CA PRO A 42 -14.87 -2.05 -0.71
C PRO A 42 -14.79 -1.54 -2.16
N SER A 43 -15.93 -1.46 -2.87
CA SER A 43 -15.98 -1.00 -4.26
C SER A 43 -15.66 0.49 -4.35
N ALA A 44 -16.35 1.33 -3.55
CA ALA A 44 -16.05 2.76 -3.46
C ALA A 44 -14.61 3.03 -3.01
N PHE A 45 -14.06 2.19 -2.13
CA PHE A 45 -12.67 2.31 -1.70
C PHE A 45 -11.68 1.96 -2.82
N ALA A 46 -11.94 0.91 -3.61
CA ALA A 46 -11.11 0.56 -4.77
C ALA A 46 -11.07 1.69 -5.80
N THR A 47 -12.22 2.27 -6.15
CA THR A 47 -12.29 3.45 -7.05
C THR A 47 -11.55 4.65 -6.46
N PHE A 48 -11.67 4.90 -5.16
CA PHE A 48 -10.94 5.98 -4.49
C PHE A 48 -9.43 5.80 -4.59
N LEU A 49 -8.92 4.57 -4.39
CA LEU A 49 -7.50 4.27 -4.52
C LEU A 49 -7.02 4.52 -5.94
N GLN A 50 -7.74 4.05 -6.96
CA GLN A 50 -7.41 4.32 -8.36
C GLN A 50 -7.31 5.83 -8.65
N GLN A 51 -8.22 6.63 -8.13
CA GLN A 51 -8.20 8.09 -8.37
C GLN A 51 -7.11 8.84 -7.57
N ARG A 52 -6.77 8.36 -6.37
CA ARG A 52 -5.93 9.11 -5.41
C ARG A 52 -4.49 8.64 -5.30
N ILE A 53 -4.18 7.44 -5.78
CA ILE A 53 -2.81 6.96 -5.87
C ILE A 53 -2.04 7.85 -6.85
N LYS A 54 -0.90 8.33 -6.37
CA LYS A 54 0.06 9.11 -7.15
C LYS A 54 1.22 8.22 -7.56
N VAL A 55 1.57 8.29 -8.84
CA VAL A 55 2.79 7.72 -9.41
C VAL A 55 3.60 8.88 -9.94
N GLU A 56 4.86 9.01 -9.51
CA GLU A 56 5.75 10.11 -9.90
C GLU A 56 5.16 11.52 -9.69
N GLY A 57 4.36 11.67 -8.63
CA GLY A 57 3.75 12.95 -8.25
C GLY A 57 2.41 13.29 -8.92
N ARG A 58 1.96 12.51 -9.90
CA ARG A 58 0.68 12.72 -10.61
C ARG A 58 -0.33 11.61 -10.30
N THR A 59 -1.61 11.99 -10.18
CA THR A 59 -2.74 11.06 -10.08
C THR A 59 -3.20 10.63 -11.48
N GLY A 60 -3.85 9.47 -11.59
CA GLY A 60 -4.41 8.99 -12.88
C GLY A 60 -3.39 8.32 -13.81
N ASN A 61 -2.14 8.16 -13.37
CA ASN A 61 -1.07 7.50 -14.12
C ASN A 61 -0.77 6.09 -13.55
N LEU A 62 -1.79 5.25 -13.38
CA LEU A 62 -1.59 3.92 -12.77
C LEU A 62 -0.98 2.93 -13.77
N GLY A 63 -1.40 2.96 -15.04
CA GLY A 63 -0.90 2.09 -16.11
C GLY A 63 -0.73 0.63 -15.65
N ASP A 64 0.40 0.03 -16.02
CA ASP A 64 0.81 -1.30 -15.54
C ASP A 64 1.67 -1.24 -14.26
N ASN A 65 1.78 -0.08 -13.62
CA ASN A 65 2.66 0.11 -12.48
C ASN A 65 1.98 -0.24 -11.15
N ILE A 66 0.68 0.03 -11.03
CA ILE A 66 -0.10 -0.25 -9.83
C ILE A 66 -1.45 -0.83 -10.22
N SER A 67 -1.71 -2.05 -9.77
CA SER A 67 -3.00 -2.71 -9.88
C SER A 67 -3.72 -2.71 -8.53
N VAL A 68 -5.01 -2.37 -8.55
CA VAL A 68 -5.90 -2.39 -7.38
C VAL A 68 -7.02 -3.37 -7.68
N THR A 69 -7.08 -4.45 -6.91
CA THR A 69 -8.05 -5.54 -7.08
C THR A 69 -8.89 -5.68 -5.82
N ASP A 70 -10.20 -5.77 -5.99
CA ASP A 70 -11.13 -6.17 -4.93
C ASP A 70 -11.27 -7.71 -4.95
N LEU A 71 -10.97 -8.37 -3.84
CA LEU A 71 -11.11 -9.82 -3.68
C LEU A 71 -12.52 -10.24 -3.26
N LYS A 72 -13.50 -9.32 -3.22
CA LYS A 72 -14.92 -9.53 -2.87
C LYS A 72 -15.20 -9.97 -1.42
N ASP A 73 -14.21 -10.51 -0.70
CA ASP A 73 -14.30 -10.90 0.71
C ASP A 73 -14.06 -9.72 1.69
N GLY A 74 -14.29 -8.48 1.24
CA GLY A 74 -13.90 -7.28 1.98
C GLY A 74 -12.38 -7.10 2.07
N ARG A 75 -11.61 -7.77 1.20
CA ARG A 75 -10.15 -7.60 1.10
C ARG A 75 -9.80 -6.85 -0.17
N ILE A 76 -8.98 -5.82 -0.03
CA ILE A 76 -8.45 -5.05 -1.16
C ILE A 76 -6.97 -5.35 -1.30
N GLU A 77 -6.57 -5.74 -2.50
CA GLU A 77 -5.18 -5.99 -2.87
C GLU A 77 -4.65 -4.85 -3.73
N VAL A 78 -3.45 -4.37 -3.39
CA VAL A 78 -2.70 -3.39 -4.16
C VAL A 78 -1.36 -3.99 -4.52
N VAL A 79 -1.15 -4.24 -5.80
CA VAL A 79 0.12 -4.72 -6.36
C VAL A 79 0.82 -3.56 -7.03
N SER A 80 2.05 -3.27 -6.63
CA SER A 80 2.85 -2.19 -7.20
C SER A 80 4.17 -2.72 -7.74
N HIS A 81 4.52 -2.38 -8.97
CA HIS A 81 5.81 -2.71 -9.62
C HIS A 81 6.88 -1.61 -9.47
N LEU A 82 6.50 -0.48 -8.85
CA LEU A 82 7.37 0.64 -8.52
C LEU A 82 7.54 0.78 -7.00
N GLU A 83 8.29 1.80 -6.58
CA GLU A 83 8.43 2.16 -5.17
C GLU A 83 7.11 2.68 -4.59
N PHE A 84 6.30 1.75 -4.09
CA PHE A 84 5.16 2.05 -3.25
C PHE A 84 5.50 1.76 -1.79
N SER A 85 4.88 2.51 -0.88
CA SER A 85 5.06 2.33 0.56
C SER A 85 3.73 2.05 1.23
N GLY A 86 3.75 1.13 2.19
CA GLY A 86 2.56 0.84 2.99
C GLY A 86 2.14 2.03 3.88
N ARG A 87 3.07 2.95 4.21
CA ARG A 87 2.74 4.23 4.87
C ARG A 87 1.82 5.08 3.99
N TYR A 88 2.09 5.14 2.69
CA TYR A 88 1.25 5.88 1.76
C TYR A 88 -0.14 5.24 1.64
N LEU A 89 -0.21 3.91 1.58
CA LEU A 89 -1.48 3.20 1.60
C LEU A 89 -2.28 3.47 2.89
N LYS A 90 -1.63 3.44 4.05
CA LYS A 90 -2.23 3.79 5.35
C LYS A 90 -2.73 5.24 5.41
N TYR A 91 -2.04 6.17 4.75
CA TYR A 91 -2.50 7.54 4.63
C TYR A 91 -3.78 7.62 3.78
N LEU A 92 -3.80 6.96 2.62
CA LEU A 92 -4.96 6.97 1.73
C LEU A 92 -6.19 6.31 2.37
N THR A 93 -6.03 5.19 3.07
CA THR A 93 -7.12 4.56 3.83
C THR A 93 -7.69 5.50 4.89
N LYS A 94 -6.84 6.13 5.71
CA LYS A 94 -7.28 7.13 6.69
C LYS A 94 -8.00 8.32 6.04
N LYS A 95 -7.54 8.77 4.87
CA LYS A 95 -8.15 9.86 4.11
C LYS A 95 -9.54 9.48 3.62
N PHE A 96 -9.72 8.25 3.14
CA PHE A 96 -11.03 7.72 2.75
C PHE A 96 -11.97 7.65 3.96
N LEU A 97 -11.50 7.08 5.08
CA LEU A 97 -12.30 7.00 6.31
C LEU A 97 -12.74 8.37 6.81
N LYS A 98 -11.90 9.42 6.68
CA LYS A 98 -12.31 10.79 7.04
C LYS A 98 -13.37 11.35 6.10
N LYS A 99 -13.28 11.07 4.79
CA LYS A 99 -14.28 11.50 3.80
C LYS A 99 -15.64 10.83 4.03
N GLN A 100 -15.64 9.58 4.47
CA GLN A 100 -16.85 8.82 4.79
C GLN A 100 -17.29 8.96 6.26
N GLN A 101 -16.61 9.81 7.04
CA GLN A 101 -16.91 10.04 8.46
C GLN A 101 -16.84 8.78 9.35
N LEU A 102 -16.03 7.78 8.95
CA LEU A 102 -15.85 6.50 9.65
C LEU A 102 -14.65 6.50 10.63
N ARG A 103 -14.07 7.67 10.90
CA ARG A 103 -12.82 7.80 11.68
C ARG A 103 -12.99 7.50 13.16
N ASP A 104 -14.21 7.64 13.65
CA ASP A 104 -14.55 7.49 15.07
C ASP A 104 -14.84 6.02 15.39
N TRP A 105 -15.24 5.24 14.40
CA TRP A 105 -15.51 3.81 14.56
C TRP A 105 -14.33 2.94 14.13
N LEU A 106 -13.59 3.33 13.09
CA LEU A 106 -12.58 2.47 12.47
C LEU A 106 -11.16 3.05 12.55
N ARG A 107 -10.21 2.17 12.86
CA ARG A 107 -8.77 2.45 12.82
C ARG A 107 -8.03 1.49 11.91
N VAL A 108 -7.03 2.02 11.21
CA VAL A 108 -6.13 1.24 10.34
C VAL A 108 -4.92 0.76 11.14
N VAL A 109 -4.83 -0.55 11.35
CA VAL A 109 -3.73 -1.23 12.05
C VAL A 109 -2.85 -1.95 11.04
N SER A 110 -1.53 -1.99 11.29
CA SER A 110 -0.62 -2.84 10.51
C SER A 110 -0.45 -4.15 11.26
N THR A 111 -0.88 -5.25 10.67
CA THR A 111 -0.75 -6.58 11.31
C THR A 111 0.63 -7.17 11.01
N SER A 112 1.03 -7.10 9.75
CA SER A 112 2.34 -7.57 9.25
C SER A 112 2.89 -6.60 8.21
N LYS A 113 4.14 -6.77 7.81
CA LYS A 113 4.71 -6.00 6.69
C LYS A 113 3.86 -6.24 5.44
N GLY A 114 3.27 -5.17 4.90
CA GLY A 114 2.40 -5.24 3.72
C GLY A 114 0.93 -5.58 4.01
N VAL A 115 0.57 -5.92 5.25
CA VAL A 115 -0.80 -6.29 5.61
C VAL A 115 -1.37 -5.29 6.60
N TYR A 116 -2.49 -4.69 6.22
CA TYR A 116 -3.25 -3.73 7.00
C TYR A 116 -4.64 -4.27 7.29
N GLU A 117 -5.20 -3.86 8.41
CA GLU A 117 -6.52 -4.28 8.86
C GLU A 117 -7.31 -3.08 9.38
N LEU A 118 -8.59 -3.00 9.03
CA LEU A 118 -9.54 -2.10 9.65
C LEU A 118 -10.10 -2.77 10.90
N ARG A 119 -9.83 -2.16 12.06
CA ARG A 119 -10.36 -2.60 13.35
C ARG A 119 -11.31 -1.56 13.91
N PHE A 120 -12.34 -2.04 14.61
CA PHE A 120 -13.14 -1.17 15.46
C PHE A 120 -12.32 -0.62 16.62
N TYR A 121 -12.66 0.57 17.09
CA TYR A 121 -12.32 0.94 18.46
C TYR A 121 -13.17 0.08 19.41
N ASN A 122 -12.54 -0.44 20.46
CA ASN A 122 -13.30 -1.05 21.55
C ASN A 122 -14.05 0.10 22.24
N VAL A 123 -15.38 0.12 22.12
CA VAL A 123 -16.25 1.07 22.84
C VAL A 123 -16.56 0.56 24.26
N VAL A 124 -16.07 -0.61 24.64
CA VAL A 124 -16.23 -1.16 25.99
C VAL A 124 -15.11 -0.63 26.89
N GLY A 125 -15.40 0.40 27.69
CA GLY A 125 -14.65 0.70 28.91
C GLY A 125 -14.27 2.15 29.23
N GLU A 126 -15.11 3.15 28.98
CA GLU A 126 -15.35 4.21 29.98
C GLU A 126 -16.83 3.98 30.39
N GLY A 127 -17.21 3.55 31.59
CA GLY A 127 -16.54 3.79 32.86
C GLY A 127 -16.68 5.24 33.32
N GLU A 128 -17.67 6.00 32.83
CA GLU A 128 -18.12 7.23 33.48
C GLU A 128 -18.90 6.87 34.77
N GLU A 129 -18.14 6.45 35.79
CA GLU A 129 -18.34 7.02 37.12
C GLU A 129 -17.80 8.47 37.05
N GLU A 130 -18.65 9.42 36.72
CA GLU A 130 -18.51 10.81 37.18
C GLU A 130 -19.92 11.40 37.37
N ASP A 131 -20.48 11.02 38.52
CA ASP A 131 -21.48 11.79 39.25
C ASP A 131 -20.82 13.12 39.65
N ASP A 132 -21.10 14.18 38.89
CA ASP A 132 -20.98 15.58 39.33
C ASP A 132 -21.83 16.47 38.39
N GLU A 133 -23.16 16.30 38.45
CA GLU A 133 -24.19 17.32 38.76
C GLU A 133 -25.61 16.81 38.47
#